data_AF-A0A6B3AX14-F1
#
_entry.id   AF-A0A6B3AX14-F1
#
_cell.length_a   1.000
_cell.length_b   1.000
_cell.length_c   1.000
_cell.angle_alpha   90.00
_cell.angle_beta   90.00
_cell.angle_gamma   90.00
#
_symmetry.space_group_name_H-M   'P 1'
#
loop_
_entity.id
_entity.type
_entity.pdbx_description
1 polymer ?
#
loop_
_entity_poly.entity_id
_entity_poly.type
_entity_poly.pdbx_seq_one_letter_code
_entity_poly.pdbx_strand_id
1 'polypeptide(L)' 'MKPTAKTRARLAAARALLDTPPPNPVPGQTAVEVEEPPPLTCDTGNPVCGAPARPYPAGPRCDRHRPYTYRPE' A
#
# COMPACT_ATOMS: atom_id res chain seq x y z
N MET A 1 -5.44 -20.98 -13.80
CA MET A 1 -4.22 -21.83 -13.86
C MET A 1 -3.60 -21.90 -12.47
N LYS A 2 -3.15 -23.08 -12.02
CA LYS A 2 -2.42 -23.20 -10.74
C LYS A 2 -0.95 -22.85 -10.97
N PRO A 3 -0.29 -22.12 -10.04
CA PRO A 3 1.12 -21.76 -10.20
C PRO A 3 2.00 -23.00 -10.18
N THR A 4 3.01 -23.02 -11.04
CA THR A 4 3.98 -24.12 -11.11
C THR A 4 4.86 -24.16 -9.87
N ALA A 5 5.52 -25.30 -9.62
CA ALA A 5 6.47 -25.44 -8.52
C ALA A 5 7.60 -24.40 -8.57
N LYS A 6 8.10 -24.09 -9.78
CA LYS A 6 9.13 -23.06 -10.00
C LYS A 6 8.64 -21.65 -9.65
N THR A 7 7.39 -21.32 -10.00
CA THR A 7 6.77 -20.04 -9.64
C THR A 7 6.62 -19.92 -8.13
N ARG A 8 6.18 -20.99 -7.45
CA ARG A 8 6.06 -21.03 -5.99
C ARG A 8 7.40 -20.86 -5.28
N ALA A 9 8.45 -21.53 -5.76
CA ALA A 9 9.79 -21.39 -5.20
C ALA A 9 10.34 -19.96 -5.33
N ARG A 10 10.14 -19.31 -6.49
CA ARG A 10 10.52 -17.91 -6.68
C ARG A 10 9.76 -16.95 -5.77
N LEU A 11 8.45 -17.16 -5.62
CA LEU A 11 7.63 -16.34 -4.73
C LEU A 11 8.07 -16.49 -3.27
N ALA A 12 8.40 -17.72 -2.84
CA ALA A 12 8.91 -17.98 -1.49
C ALA A 12 10.27 -17.29 -1.26
N ALA A 13 11.19 -17.38 -2.23
CA ALA A 13 12.48 -16.68 -2.15
C ALA A 13 12.31 -15.15 -2.10
N ALA A 14 11.39 -14.60 -2.90
CA ALA A 14 11.10 -13.17 -2.89
C ALA A 14 10.52 -12.71 -1.55
N ARG A 15 9.62 -13.50 -0.93
CA ARG A 15 9.09 -13.20 0.41
C ARG A 15 10.20 -13.21 1.47
N ALA A 16 11.06 -14.23 1.45
CA ALA A 16 12.18 -14.31 2.37
C ALA A 16 13.12 -13.09 2.29
N LEU A 17 13.32 -12.50 1.10
CA LEU A 17 14.10 -11.27 0.93
C LEU A 17 13.40 -10.01 1.46
N LEU A 18 12.07 -9.99 1.48
CA LEU A 18 11.31 -8.88 2.07
C LEU A 18 11.29 -8.96 3.60
N ASP A 19 11.36 -10.19 4.14
CA ASP A 19 11.38 -10.44 5.58
C ASP A 19 12.78 -10.22 6.19
N THR A 20 13.86 -10.19 5.38
CA THR A 20 15.19 -9.87 5.88
C THR A 20 15.30 -8.40 6.27
N PRO A 21 15.74 -8.07 7.50
CA PRO A 21 15.92 -6.68 7.92
C PRO A 21 16.97 -5.98 7.05
N PRO A 22 16.83 -4.66 6.83
CA PRO A 22 17.81 -3.91 6.05
C PRO A 22 19.20 -3.98 6.72
N PRO A 23 20.28 -3.89 5.93
CA PRO A 23 21.63 -3.87 6.46
C PRO A 23 21.85 -2.62 7.34
N ASN A 24 22.73 -2.75 8.33
CA ASN A 24 23.11 -1.63 9.16
C ASN A 24 23.76 -0.52 8.32
N PRO A 25 23.43 0.76 8.57
CA PRO A 25 24.05 1.87 7.86
C PRO A 25 25.56 1.90 8.11
N VAL A 26 26.35 2.10 7.06
CA VAL A 26 27.81 2.25 7.18
C VAL A 26 28.20 3.72 7.41
N PRO A 27 29.37 3.99 8.02
CA PRO A 27 29.84 5.36 8.21
C PRO A 27 29.85 6.16 6.90
N GLY A 28 29.30 7.38 6.92
CA GLY A 28 29.16 8.23 5.74
C GLY A 28 27.84 8.06 4.96
N GLN A 29 27.00 7.08 5.30
CA GLN A 29 25.62 7.02 4.82
C GLN A 29 24.71 7.87 5.70
N THR A 30 24.07 8.87 5.13
CA THR A 30 22.96 9.58 5.78
C THR A 30 21.70 8.74 5.68
N ALA A 31 21.05 8.47 6.82
CA ALA A 31 19.72 7.86 6.82
C ALA A 31 18.76 8.77 6.06
N VAL A 32 18.02 8.21 5.11
CA VAL A 32 16.92 8.92 4.46
C VAL A 32 15.74 8.86 5.42
N GLU A 33 15.33 10.01 5.94
CA GLU A 33 14.06 10.12 6.65
C GLU A 33 12.94 9.90 5.64
N VAL A 34 12.23 8.78 5.78
CA VAL A 34 11.03 8.50 4.97
C VAL A 34 9.85 9.10 5.72
N GLU A 35 9.40 10.29 5.29
CA GLU A 35 8.13 10.82 5.76
C GLU A 35 6.99 9.94 5.21
N GLU A 36 6.24 9.29 6.09
CA GLU A 36 5.02 8.61 5.69
C GLU A 36 3.95 9.67 5.35
N PRO A 37 3.34 9.63 4.16
CA PRO A 37 2.28 10.56 3.82
C PRO A 37 1.11 10.36 4.79
N PRO A 38 0.44 11.45 5.21
CA PRO A 38 -0.70 11.35 6.10
C PRO A 38 -1.80 10.47 5.48
N PRO A 39 -2.57 9.73 6.28
CA PRO A 39 -3.65 8.90 5.77
C PRO A 39 -4.68 9.77 5.04
N LEU A 40 -5.04 9.35 3.82
CA LEU A 40 -6.10 10.02 3.07
C LEU A 40 -7.42 9.90 3.83
N THR A 41 -8.11 11.02 3.99
CA THR A 41 -9.44 11.08 4.58
C THR A 41 -10.50 11.10 3.48
N CYS A 42 -11.69 10.58 3.81
CA CYS A 42 -12.83 10.60 2.91
C CYS A 42 -13.27 12.04 2.61
N ASP A 43 -13.12 12.48 1.37
CA ASP A 43 -13.43 13.86 0.93
C ASP A 43 -14.93 14.07 0.63
N THR A 44 -15.81 13.24 1.19
CA THR A 44 -17.27 13.31 0.93
C THR A 44 -17.93 14.45 1.68
N GLY A 45 -17.17 15.22 2.47
CA GLY A 45 -17.67 16.35 3.26
C GLY A 45 -18.59 15.95 4.41
N ASN A 46 -18.86 14.65 4.59
CA ASN A 46 -19.65 14.15 5.70
C ASN A 46 -18.72 13.95 6.91
N PRO A 47 -18.95 14.65 8.04
CA PRO A 47 -18.09 14.56 9.22
C PRO A 47 -18.04 13.15 9.83
N VAL A 48 -19.03 12.30 9.53
CA VAL A 48 -19.10 10.91 10.01
C VAL A 48 -18.27 9.95 9.13
N CYS A 49 -17.80 10.41 7.96
CA CYS A 49 -17.08 9.57 7.00
C CYS A 49 -15.59 9.35 7.33
N GLY A 50 -15.07 9.72 8.51
CA GLY A 50 -13.64 9.66 8.88
C GLY A 50 -12.89 8.31 8.72
N ALA A 51 -13.50 7.32 8.06
CA ALA A 51 -12.88 6.14 7.52
C ALA A 51 -11.70 6.45 6.57
N PRO A 52 -10.68 5.58 6.57
CA PRO A 52 -9.54 5.70 5.66
C PRO A 52 -10.02 5.67 4.21
N ALA A 53 -9.44 6.57 3.40
CA ALA A 53 -9.79 6.71 2.01
C ALA A 53 -8.75 6.08 1.07
N ARG A 54 -9.23 5.69 -0.10
CA ARG A 54 -8.43 5.28 -1.25
C ARG A 54 -8.41 6.43 -2.27
N PRO A 55 -7.32 6.58 -3.04
CA PRO A 55 -7.29 7.53 -4.14
C PRO A 55 -8.25 7.07 -5.24
N TYR A 56 -9.18 7.95 -5.63
CA TYR A 56 -10.01 7.79 -6.82
C TYR A 56 -9.90 9.06 -7.69
N PRO A 57 -10.21 8.99 -9.01
CA PRO A 57 -10.23 10.17 -9.87
C PRO A 57 -11.16 11.30 -9.39
N ALA A 58 -12.20 10.95 -8.63
CA ALA A 58 -13.15 11.88 -8.04
C ALA A 58 -12.77 12.33 -6.61
N GLY A 59 -11.48 12.28 -6.27
CA GLY A 59 -10.95 12.57 -4.94
C GLY A 59 -10.88 11.33 -4.02
N PRO A 60 -10.25 11.44 -2.84
CA PRO A 60 -10.09 10.32 -1.93
C PRO A 60 -11.44 9.92 -1.31
N ARG A 61 -11.83 8.64 -1.44
CA ARG A 61 -13.11 8.11 -0.90
C ARG A 61 -12.89 6.83 -0.11
N CYS A 62 -13.71 6.58 0.90
CA CYS A 62 -13.79 5.26 1.52
C CYS A 62 -14.59 4.29 0.62
N ASP A 63 -14.55 2.99 0.92
CA ASP A 63 -15.22 1.97 0.11
C ASP A 63 -16.75 2.16 0.00
N ARG A 64 -17.36 2.82 0.99
CA ARG A 64 -18.79 3.19 0.95
C ARG A 64 -19.08 4.31 -0.06
N HIS A 65 -18.15 5.22 -0.28
CA HIS A 65 -18.30 6.36 -1.20
C HIS A 65 -17.46 6.21 -2.46
N ARG A 66 -17.01 4.99 -2.77
CA ARG A 66 -16.30 4.72 -4.01
C ARG A 66 -17.16 5.13 -5.21
N PRO A 67 -16.55 5.63 -6.31
CA PRO A 67 -17.28 5.91 -7.52
C PRO A 67 -18.05 4.69 -8.00
N TYR A 68 -19.27 4.88 -8.53
CA TYR A 68 -20.11 3.78 -9.01
C TYR A 68 -19.42 2.93 -10.10
N THR A 69 -18.56 3.56 -10.90
CA THR A 69 -17.79 2.91 -11.96
C THR A 69 -16.62 2.06 -11.45
N TYR A 70 -16.24 2.19 -10.17
CA TYR A 70 -15.15 1.40 -9.61
C TYR A 70 -15.61 -0.02 -9.29
N ARG A 71 -14.98 -1.00 -9.92
CA ARG A 71 -15.15 -2.43 -9.65
C ARG A 71 -13.83 -2.99 -9.09
N PRO A 72 -13.79 -3.47 -7.84
CA PRO A 72 -12.63 -4.20 -7.35
C PRO A 72 -12.54 -5.54 -8.09
N GLU A 73 -11.36 -5.84 -8.62
CA GLU A 73 -11.04 -7.08 -9.34
C GLU A 73 -10.87 -8.28 -8.41
#